data_AF-A0A2N3EJ20-F1
#
_entry.id   AF-A0A2N3EJ20-F1
#
_cell.length_a   1.000
_cell.length_b   1.000
_cell.length_c   1.000
_cell.angle_alpha   90.00
_cell.angle_beta   90.00
_cell.angle_gamma   90.00
#
_symmetry.space_group_name_H-M   'P 1'
#
loop_
_entity.id
_entity.type
_entity.pdbx_description
1 polymer ?
#
loop_
_entity_poly.entity_id
_entity_poly.type
_entity_poly.pdbx_seq_one_letter_code
_entity_poly.pdbx_strand_id
1 'polypeptide(L)'
;MRRGHLFCLLTALFLLPAPDSAGPGIKPAAAARLVMSEGEYREALTFIDGTRAAMADAEAALGAEEPHEAARRGAAARRDDLGQRLDMLRRLMTAAAQRDRIGAKGSVLTPERARARDVIARAGAIEDPLQDLWTAWSQRARGETAAFTLAPLPR
;
A
#
# COMPACT_ATOMS: atom_id res chain seq x y z
N MET A 1 -7.21 45.56 -12.79
CA MET A 1 -7.77 45.71 -11.42
C MET A 1 -6.62 45.67 -10.41
N ARG A 2 -6.77 46.30 -9.23
CA ARG A 2 -5.72 46.42 -8.18
C ARG A 2 -5.86 45.32 -7.11
N ARG A 3 -4.78 45.17 -6.31
CA ARG A 3 -4.60 44.40 -5.05
C ARG A 3 -4.08 42.96 -5.24
N GLY A 4 -3.06 42.51 -4.51
CA GLY A 4 -2.23 43.24 -3.54
C GLY A 4 -1.01 42.44 -3.05
N HIS A 5 0.01 43.15 -2.57
CA HIS A 5 1.25 42.60 -2.00
C HIS A 5 1.10 42.20 -0.52
N LEU A 6 2.24 41.74 0.04
CA LEU A 6 2.64 41.57 1.46
C LEU A 6 2.05 40.35 2.20
N PHE A 7 2.81 39.62 3.03
CA PHE A 7 4.27 39.67 3.29
C PHE A 7 4.80 38.34 3.86
N CYS A 8 6.13 38.19 3.97
CA CYS A 8 6.72 37.27 4.95
C CYS A 8 6.53 37.84 6.37
N LEU A 9 6.46 36.98 7.39
CA LEU A 9 7.03 37.27 8.71
C LEU A 9 7.19 35.98 9.54
N LEU A 10 8.45 35.60 9.78
CA LEU A 10 8.80 34.81 10.97
C LEU A 10 8.73 35.75 12.18
N THR A 11 8.03 35.35 13.23
CA THR A 11 8.34 35.83 14.59
C THR A 11 8.15 34.69 15.59
N ALA A 12 9.17 34.41 16.38
CA ALA A 12 9.12 33.42 17.46
C ALA A 12 8.40 33.99 18.70
N LEU A 13 7.80 33.11 19.49
CA LEU A 13 7.41 33.39 20.87
C LEU A 13 7.92 32.25 21.77
N PHE A 14 8.59 32.61 22.86
CA PHE A 14 9.27 31.69 23.79
C PHE A 14 9.15 32.30 25.21
N LEU A 15 9.18 31.46 26.26
CA LEU A 15 9.07 31.79 27.71
C LEU A 15 7.64 32.19 28.19
N LEU A 16 7.11 31.80 29.37
CA LEU A 16 7.43 30.84 30.49
C LEU A 16 6.19 30.82 31.45
N PRO A 17 6.17 30.18 32.66
CA PRO A 17 6.50 28.82 33.13
C PRO A 17 5.24 27.96 33.52
N ALA A 18 5.45 26.72 33.98
CA ALA A 18 4.41 25.82 34.51
C ALA A 18 4.11 26.01 36.02
N PRO A 19 3.08 25.32 36.56
CA PRO A 19 3.41 24.38 37.64
C PRO A 19 2.81 22.97 37.49
N ASP A 20 3.32 22.07 38.33
CA ASP A 20 3.07 20.64 38.43
C ASP A 20 1.59 20.21 38.48
N SER A 21 1.30 19.04 37.89
CA SER A 21 0.19 18.18 38.30
C SER A 21 0.52 16.73 37.93
N ALA A 22 1.03 15.99 38.89
CA ALA A 22 1.39 14.59 38.75
C ALA A 22 0.16 13.70 38.50
N GLY A 23 0.08 13.14 37.28
CA GLY A 23 -0.76 11.98 36.96
C GLY A 23 0.12 10.75 36.71
N PRO A 24 -0.33 9.53 37.08
CA PRO A 24 0.50 8.33 36.95
C PRO A 24 0.88 8.11 35.48
N GLY A 25 2.18 7.92 35.24
CA GLY A 25 2.75 8.01 33.91
C GLY A 25 2.06 7.10 32.89
N ILE A 26 1.28 7.73 31.99
CA ILE A 26 0.97 7.15 30.69
C ILE A 26 2.31 7.08 29.94
N LYS A 27 3.01 5.95 30.12
CA LYS A 27 4.06 5.53 29.21
C LYS A 27 3.50 5.65 27.80
N PRO A 28 4.21 6.24 26.82
CA PRO A 28 3.77 6.26 25.44
C PRO A 28 3.79 4.82 24.88
N ALA A 29 2.75 4.06 25.19
CA ALA A 29 2.46 2.78 24.58
C ALA A 29 2.25 3.01 23.08
N ALA A 30 2.92 2.21 22.25
CA ALA A 30 3.00 2.35 20.80
C ALA A 30 3.86 3.52 20.25
N ALA A 31 4.90 3.96 20.98
CA ALA A 31 6.09 4.60 20.36
C ALA A 31 7.14 3.56 19.86
N ALA A 32 6.79 2.27 19.85
CA ALA A 32 7.53 1.18 19.23
C ALA A 32 6.57 0.44 18.27
N ARG A 33 6.90 0.18 17.00
CA ARG A 33 8.23 -0.01 16.41
C ARG A 33 8.60 1.08 15.41
N LEU A 34 9.75 1.73 15.62
CA LEU A 34 10.30 2.80 14.75
C LEU A 34 10.88 2.28 13.42
N VAL A 35 10.95 0.96 13.23
CA VAL A 35 11.71 0.28 12.17
C VAL A 35 11.04 -1.06 11.82
N MET A 36 11.23 -1.57 10.60
CA MET A 36 10.61 -2.83 10.17
C MET A 36 11.30 -4.04 10.80
N SER A 37 10.58 -4.73 11.69
CA SER A 37 11.03 -5.99 12.28
C SER A 37 10.99 -7.15 11.28
N GLU A 38 11.68 -8.24 11.60
CA GLU A 38 11.68 -9.46 10.77
C GLU A 38 10.32 -10.16 10.72
N GLY A 39 9.51 -10.08 11.79
CA GLY A 39 8.14 -10.60 11.79
C GLY A 39 7.26 -9.88 10.77
N GLU A 40 7.21 -8.55 10.87
CA GLU A 40 6.42 -7.70 9.96
C GLU A 40 6.92 -7.78 8.50
N TYR A 41 8.21 -8.02 8.29
CA TYR A 41 8.78 -8.29 6.97
C TYR A 41 8.30 -9.62 6.40
N ARG A 42 8.30 -10.71 7.19
CA ARG A 42 7.77 -12.00 6.76
C ARG A 42 6.27 -11.94 6.49
N GLU A 43 5.50 -11.26 7.33
CA GLU A 43 4.07 -11.00 7.11
C GLU A 43 3.83 -10.23 5.80
N ALA A 44 4.63 -9.19 5.53
CA ALA A 44 4.58 -8.44 4.28
C ALA A 44 4.88 -9.30 3.04
N LEU A 45 5.92 -10.14 3.10
CA LEU A 45 6.23 -11.08 2.02
C LEU A 45 5.10 -12.10 1.81
N THR A 46 4.57 -12.71 2.89
CA THR A 46 3.43 -13.64 2.79
C THR A 46 2.21 -13.00 2.15
N PHE A 47 1.93 -11.72 2.44
CA PHE A 47 0.84 -10.98 1.78
C PHE A 47 1.12 -10.72 0.28
N ILE A 48 2.35 -10.35 -0.08
CA ILE A 48 2.76 -10.11 -1.46
C ILE A 48 2.67 -11.41 -2.28
N ASP A 49 3.21 -12.52 -1.76
CA ASP A 49 3.20 -13.82 -2.42
C ASP A 49 1.76 -14.37 -2.55
N GLY A 50 0.94 -14.22 -1.49
CA GLY A 50 -0.48 -14.56 -1.51
C GLY A 50 -1.31 -13.67 -2.44
N THR A 51 -0.83 -12.47 -2.78
CA THR A 51 -1.44 -11.59 -3.79
C THR A 51 -1.02 -12.00 -5.20
N ARG A 52 0.25 -12.36 -5.41
CA ARG A 52 0.73 -12.95 -6.68
C ARG A 52 -0.02 -14.24 -7.03
N ALA A 53 -0.27 -15.12 -6.05
CA ALA A 53 -1.08 -16.32 -6.24
C ALA A 53 -2.51 -15.99 -6.68
N ALA A 54 -3.20 -15.08 -5.98
CA ALA A 54 -4.55 -14.65 -6.34
C ALA A 54 -4.61 -13.96 -7.72
N MET A 55 -3.56 -13.22 -8.12
CA MET A 55 -3.43 -12.67 -9.47
C MET A 55 -3.33 -13.78 -10.52
N ALA A 56 -2.54 -14.83 -10.29
CA ALA A 56 -2.43 -15.96 -11.22
C ALA A 56 -3.75 -16.74 -11.35
N ASP A 57 -4.46 -16.98 -10.24
CA ASP A 57 -5.79 -17.61 -10.24
C ASP A 57 -6.83 -16.75 -10.99
N ALA A 58 -6.76 -15.43 -10.82
CA ALA A 58 -7.62 -14.47 -11.50
C ALA A 58 -7.24 -14.26 -12.97
N GLU A 59 -5.98 -14.41 -13.38
CA GLU A 59 -5.55 -14.41 -14.78
C GLU A 59 -6.04 -15.68 -15.49
N ALA A 60 -5.82 -16.86 -14.89
CA ALA A 60 -6.31 -18.13 -15.43
C ALA A 60 -7.83 -18.15 -15.60
N ALA A 61 -8.57 -17.56 -14.66
CA ALA A 61 -10.03 -17.48 -14.72
C ALA A 61 -10.58 -16.47 -15.76
N LEU A 62 -9.77 -15.55 -16.32
CA LEU A 62 -10.23 -14.68 -17.41
C LEU A 62 -10.42 -15.47 -18.72
N GLY A 63 -9.62 -16.52 -18.94
CA GLY A 63 -9.70 -17.38 -20.12
C GLY A 63 -10.85 -18.40 -20.09
N ALA A 64 -11.58 -18.52 -18.98
CA ALA A 64 -12.69 -19.46 -18.86
C ALA A 64 -13.96 -18.94 -19.55
N GLU A 65 -14.59 -19.79 -20.38
CA GLU A 65 -15.95 -19.59 -20.87
C GLU A 65 -16.97 -20.00 -19.79
N GLU A 66 -17.86 -19.08 -19.43
CA GLU A 66 -18.83 -19.25 -18.35
C GLU A 66 -20.17 -18.63 -18.79
N PRO A 67 -21.34 -19.18 -18.40
CA PRO A 67 -22.64 -18.58 -18.71
C PRO A 67 -22.73 -17.14 -18.23
N HIS A 68 -23.20 -16.22 -19.07
CA HIS A 68 -23.07 -14.76 -18.91
C HIS A 68 -23.37 -14.20 -17.51
N GLU A 69 -24.46 -14.64 -16.88
CA GLU A 69 -24.86 -14.20 -15.54
C GLU A 69 -24.05 -14.84 -14.39
N ALA A 70 -23.55 -16.06 -14.59
CA ALA A 70 -22.58 -16.67 -13.67
C ALA A 70 -21.21 -15.98 -13.81
N ALA A 71 -20.78 -15.71 -15.05
CA ALA A 71 -19.56 -14.97 -15.38
C ALA A 71 -19.55 -13.57 -14.74
N ARG A 72 -20.66 -12.82 -14.82
CA ARG A 72 -20.81 -11.50 -14.19
C ARG A 72 -20.67 -11.53 -12.66
N ARG A 73 -21.36 -12.45 -11.97
CA ARG A 73 -21.26 -12.58 -10.51
C ARG A 73 -19.87 -13.03 -10.07
N GLY A 74 -19.29 -14.02 -10.76
CA GLY A 74 -17.92 -14.48 -10.52
C GLY A 74 -16.86 -13.40 -10.84
N ALA A 75 -17.16 -12.48 -11.76
CA ALA A 75 -16.32 -11.34 -12.07
C ALA A 75 -16.38 -10.24 -11.01
N ALA A 76 -17.57 -9.91 -10.50
CA ALA A 76 -17.73 -8.95 -9.42
C ALA A 76 -16.98 -9.38 -8.15
N ALA A 77 -17.10 -10.65 -7.75
CA ALA A 77 -16.40 -11.18 -6.58
C ALA A 77 -14.86 -11.11 -6.74
N ARG A 78 -14.32 -11.45 -7.92
CA ARG A 78 -12.87 -11.34 -8.19
C ARG A 78 -12.38 -9.90 -8.25
N ARG A 79 -13.14 -8.99 -8.88
CA ARG A 79 -12.87 -7.54 -8.84
C ARG A 79 -12.74 -7.04 -7.40
N ASP A 80 -13.64 -7.46 -6.52
CA ASP A 80 -13.68 -6.96 -5.15
C ASP A 80 -12.51 -7.50 -4.30
N ASP A 81 -12.13 -8.77 -4.46
CA ASP A 81 -10.90 -9.33 -3.85
C ASP A 81 -9.63 -8.63 -4.34
N LEU A 82 -9.47 -8.46 -5.67
CA LEU A 82 -8.32 -7.76 -6.24
C LEU A 82 -8.25 -6.29 -5.79
N GLY A 83 -9.40 -5.63 -5.64
CA GLY A 83 -9.50 -4.26 -5.12
C GLY A 83 -9.04 -4.15 -3.67
N GLN A 84 -9.50 -5.07 -2.80
CA GLN A 84 -9.05 -5.14 -1.40
C GLN A 84 -7.54 -5.40 -1.28
N ARG A 85 -7.00 -6.27 -2.14
CA ARG A 85 -5.55 -6.54 -2.19
C ARG A 85 -4.75 -5.32 -2.63
N LEU A 86 -5.22 -4.61 -3.65
CA LEU A 86 -4.58 -3.39 -4.14
C LEU A 86 -4.55 -2.28 -3.08
N ASP A 87 -5.65 -2.08 -2.37
CA ASP A 87 -5.73 -1.14 -1.25
C ASP A 87 -4.78 -1.52 -0.10
N MET A 88 -4.70 -2.81 0.22
CA MET A 88 -3.78 -3.31 1.25
C MET A 88 -2.31 -3.19 0.81
N LEU A 89 -2.00 -3.45 -0.46
CA LEU A 89 -0.66 -3.30 -1.05
C LEU A 89 -0.17 -1.85 -0.97
N ARG A 90 -1.03 -0.89 -1.32
CA ARG A 90 -0.76 0.56 -1.21
C ARG A 90 -0.53 0.99 0.24
N ARG A 91 -1.32 0.47 1.18
CA ARG A 91 -1.13 0.70 2.64
C ARG A 91 0.20 0.12 3.13
N LEU A 92 0.56 -1.09 2.68
CA LEU A 92 1.82 -1.75 3.00
C LEU A 92 3.03 -0.94 2.49
N MET A 93 3.01 -0.50 1.23
CA MET A 93 4.04 0.38 0.66
C MET A 93 4.17 1.70 1.43
N THR A 94 3.03 2.33 1.78
CA THR A 94 3.01 3.56 2.58
C THR A 94 3.65 3.35 3.96
N ALA A 95 3.30 2.26 4.65
CA ALA A 95 3.88 1.92 5.95
C ALA A 95 5.38 1.61 5.85
N ALA A 96 5.82 0.89 4.82
CA ALA A 96 7.22 0.60 4.56
C ALA A 96 8.03 1.88 4.24
N ALA A 97 7.49 2.79 3.43
CA ALA A 97 8.12 4.07 3.12
C ALA A 97 8.27 4.97 4.36
N GLN A 98 7.26 5.00 5.23
CA GLN A 98 7.35 5.67 6.54
C GLN A 98 8.47 5.09 7.40
N ARG A 99 8.64 3.75 7.40
CA ARG A 99 9.69 3.04 8.15
C ARG A 99 11.10 3.29 7.60
N ASP A 100 11.33 3.31 6.28
CA ASP A 100 12.64 3.69 5.72
C ASP A 100 13.00 5.14 6.08
N ARG A 101 12.02 6.07 6.02
CA ARG A 101 12.23 7.47 6.39
C ARG A 101 12.57 7.66 7.87
N ILE A 102 11.97 6.88 8.78
CA ILE A 102 12.31 6.93 10.20
C ILE A 102 13.70 6.32 10.44
N GLY A 103 14.02 5.20 9.78
CA GLY A 103 15.36 4.59 9.81
C GLY A 103 16.46 5.48 9.22
N ALA A 104 16.13 6.42 8.34
CA ALA A 104 17.07 7.35 7.71
C ALA A 104 17.68 8.41 8.65
N LYS A 105 17.36 8.41 9.96
CA LYS A 105 17.98 9.29 10.96
C LYS A 105 19.46 8.95 11.29
N GLY A 106 20.07 8.01 10.57
CA GLY A 106 21.51 7.74 10.56
C GLY A 106 22.03 7.47 9.14
N SER A 107 23.33 7.66 8.91
CA SER A 107 23.97 7.56 7.59
C SER A 107 24.12 6.14 7.05
N VAL A 108 23.91 5.11 7.88
CA VAL A 108 24.11 3.70 7.53
C VAL A 108 22.79 3.05 7.07
N LEU A 109 22.86 2.18 6.06
CA LEU A 109 21.76 1.31 5.67
C LEU A 109 21.63 0.17 6.70
N THR A 110 20.64 0.26 7.60
CA THR A 110 20.38 -0.81 8.57
C THR A 110 19.57 -1.97 7.93
N PRO A 111 19.62 -3.20 8.48
CA PRO A 111 18.83 -4.32 7.98
C PRO A 111 17.32 -4.02 7.92
N GLU A 112 16.80 -3.23 8.85
CA GLU A 112 15.40 -2.82 8.93
C GLU A 112 15.00 -1.94 7.75
N ARG A 113 15.91 -1.06 7.31
CA ARG A 113 15.72 -0.22 6.12
C ARG A 113 15.80 -1.04 4.85
N ALA A 114 16.72 -2.00 4.79
CA ALA A 114 16.81 -2.94 3.67
C ALA A 114 15.50 -3.74 3.53
N ARG A 115 14.94 -4.27 4.63
CA ARG A 115 13.62 -4.94 4.66
C ARG A 115 12.49 -4.03 4.18
N ALA A 116 12.44 -2.78 4.65
CA ALA A 116 11.43 -1.82 4.21
C ALA A 116 11.53 -1.51 2.70
N ARG A 117 12.75 -1.34 2.17
CA ARG A 117 12.99 -1.06 0.75
C ARG A 117 12.68 -2.26 -0.15
N ASP A 118 13.01 -3.47 0.28
CA ASP A 118 12.67 -4.70 -0.43
C ASP A 118 11.15 -4.88 -0.53
N VAL A 119 10.39 -4.63 0.55
CA VAL A 119 8.92 -4.65 0.53
C VAL A 119 8.35 -3.60 -0.44
N ILE A 120 8.87 -2.37 -0.46
CA ILE A 120 8.44 -1.33 -1.42
C ILE A 120 8.71 -1.79 -2.86
N ALA A 121 9.90 -2.35 -3.13
CA ALA A 121 10.28 -2.81 -4.46
C ALA A 121 9.41 -3.99 -4.95
N ARG A 122 9.18 -5.00 -4.09
CA ARG A 122 8.35 -6.17 -4.43
C ARG A 122 6.88 -5.82 -4.60
N ALA A 123 6.35 -4.96 -3.73
CA ALA A 123 4.96 -4.52 -3.83
C ALA A 123 4.74 -3.64 -5.08
N GLY A 124 5.63 -2.67 -5.32
CA GLY A 124 5.56 -1.84 -6.53
C GLY A 124 5.69 -2.65 -7.83
N ALA A 125 6.49 -3.72 -7.84
CA ALA A 125 6.62 -4.62 -8.99
C ALA A 125 5.34 -5.42 -9.33
N ILE A 126 4.33 -5.46 -8.45
CA ILE A 126 3.03 -6.09 -8.71
C ILE A 126 1.84 -5.12 -8.65
N GLU A 127 2.05 -3.83 -8.35
CA GLU A 127 0.95 -2.86 -8.24
C GLU A 127 0.28 -2.60 -9.60
N ASP A 128 1.04 -2.25 -10.64
CA ASP A 128 0.49 -1.94 -11.96
C ASP A 128 -0.22 -3.17 -12.59
N PRO A 129 0.37 -4.39 -12.60
CA PRO A 129 -0.33 -5.56 -13.14
C PRO A 129 -1.58 -5.97 -12.33
N LEU A 130 -1.61 -5.70 -11.02
CA LEU A 130 -2.79 -5.90 -10.18
C LEU A 130 -3.89 -4.88 -10.51
N GLN A 131 -3.52 -3.62 -10.78
CA GLN A 131 -4.42 -2.56 -11.23
C GLN A 131 -5.01 -2.86 -12.62
N ASP A 132 -4.22 -3.41 -13.55
CA ASP A 132 -4.68 -3.85 -14.87
C ASP A 132 -5.66 -5.03 -14.76
N LEU A 133 -5.32 -6.04 -13.96
CA LEU A 133 -6.16 -7.22 -13.73
C LEU A 133 -7.49 -6.86 -13.05
N TRP A 134 -7.47 -5.96 -12.07
CA TRP A 134 -8.67 -5.37 -11.47
C TRP A 134 -9.53 -4.63 -12.50
N THR A 135 -8.90 -3.93 -13.45
CA THR A 135 -9.60 -3.22 -14.52
C THR A 135 -10.29 -4.19 -15.48
N ALA A 136 -9.63 -5.27 -15.88
CA ALA A 136 -10.21 -6.33 -16.72
C ALA A 136 -11.40 -7.02 -16.03
N TRP A 137 -11.26 -7.38 -14.75
CA TRP A 137 -12.37 -7.95 -13.97
C TRP A 137 -13.51 -6.95 -13.73
N SER A 138 -13.21 -5.64 -13.65
CA SER A 138 -14.24 -4.58 -13.61
C SER A 138 -15.04 -4.49 -14.91
N GLN A 139 -14.39 -4.57 -16.08
CA GLN A 139 -15.06 -4.60 -17.38
C GLN A 139 -15.94 -5.85 -17.50
N ARG A 140 -15.40 -7.04 -17.18
CA ARG A 140 -16.14 -8.30 -17.23
C ARG A 140 -17.33 -8.32 -16.26
N ALA A 141 -17.22 -7.70 -15.09
CA ALA A 141 -18.33 -7.56 -14.14
C ALA A 141 -19.47 -6.67 -14.69
N ARG A 142 -19.17 -5.68 -15.54
CA ARG A 142 -20.18 -4.89 -16.28
C ARG A 142 -20.75 -5.64 -17.50
N GLY A 143 -20.11 -6.74 -17.90
CA GLY A 143 -20.42 -7.48 -19.13
C GLY A 143 -19.86 -6.79 -20.39
N GLU A 144 -18.84 -5.95 -20.24
CA GLU A 144 -18.04 -5.45 -21.35
C GLU A 144 -17.05 -6.55 -21.76
N THR A 145 -16.98 -6.83 -23.06
CA THR A 145 -15.96 -7.74 -23.61
C THR A 145 -14.61 -7.03 -23.53
N ALA A 146 -13.73 -7.48 -22.63
CA ALA A 146 -12.42 -6.88 -22.47
C ALA A 146 -11.58 -7.05 -23.75
N ALA A 147 -11.33 -5.94 -24.46
CA ALA A 147 -10.37 -5.90 -25.56
C ALA A 147 -8.96 -5.91 -24.96
N PHE A 148 -8.48 -7.09 -24.58
CA PHE A 148 -7.37 -7.22 -23.65
C PHE A 148 -6.14 -7.89 -24.29
N THR A 149 -5.01 -7.20 -24.16
CA THR A 149 -3.68 -7.70 -24.52
C THR A 149 -2.85 -7.72 -23.24
N LEU A 150 -2.98 -8.78 -22.44
CA LEU A 150 -2.13 -8.98 -21.28
C LEU A 150 -0.69 -9.25 -21.74
N ALA A 151 0.26 -8.42 -21.30
CA ALA A 151 1.63 -8.88 -21.19
C ALA A 151 1.66 -9.87 -20.00
N PRO A 152 2.14 -11.11 -20.18
CA PRO A 152 2.12 -12.10 -19.10
C PRO A 152 2.99 -11.63 -17.93
N LEU A 153 2.54 -11.90 -16.71
CA LEU A 153 3.29 -11.57 -15.49
C LEU A 153 4.70 -12.19 -15.55
N PRO A 154 5.77 -11.43 -15.25
CA PRO A 154 7.11 -11.99 -15.17
C PRO A 154 7.17 -13.01 -14.02
N ARG A 155 7.54 -14.24 -14.37
CA ARG A 155 7.62 -15.40 -13.45
C ARG A 155 8.76 -15.21 -12.43
#